data_AF-A0A2I1FH24-F1
#
_entry.id   AF-A0A2I1FH24-F1
#
_cell.length_a   1.000
_cell.length_b   1.000
_cell.length_c   1.000
_cell.angle_alpha   90.00
_cell.angle_beta   90.00
_cell.angle_gamma   90.00
#
_symmetry.space_group_name_H-M   'P 1'
#
loop_
_entity.id
_entity.type
_entity.pdbx_description
1 polymer ?
#
loop_
_entity_poly.entity_id
_entity_poly.type
_entity_poly.pdbx_seq_one_letter_code
_entity_poly.pdbx_strand_id
1 'polypeptide(L)'
;MTYSIVDIRRTEISKIWLKNSIINGLNQSTKSIPTIVLYDELGLQYFEKITYLKEYYLTDAEIDILKNKADRISDYIPEGSFVIELGSGYVFKYFSYTLV
;
A
#
# COMPACT_ATOMS: atom_id res chain seq x y z
N MET A 1 -5.25 -21.31 13.83
CA MET A 1 -4.64 -21.36 12.47
C MET A 1 -3.29 -20.68 12.54
N THR A 2 -2.24 -21.33 12.04
CA THR A 2 -0.91 -20.72 11.88
C THR A 2 -0.79 -20.20 10.46
N TYR A 3 -0.63 -18.89 10.28
CA TYR A 3 -0.39 -18.29 8.97
C TYR A 3 1.10 -18.37 8.64
N SER A 4 1.45 -18.85 7.45
CA SER A 4 2.83 -18.82 6.95
C SER A 4 3.12 -17.48 6.30
N ILE A 5 4.09 -16.73 6.84
CA ILE A 5 4.59 -15.51 6.23
C ILE A 5 5.59 -15.91 5.14
N VAL A 6 5.28 -15.62 3.88
CA VAL A 6 6.17 -15.82 2.74
C VAL A 6 6.73 -14.47 2.32
N ASP A 7 8.04 -14.27 2.49
CA ASP A 7 8.73 -13.07 2.01
C ASP A 7 9.08 -13.23 0.52
N ILE A 8 8.43 -12.45 -0.34
CA ILE A 8 8.62 -12.48 -1.80
C ILE A 8 9.50 -11.33 -2.32
N ARG A 9 10.12 -10.54 -1.43
CA ARG A 9 10.84 -9.32 -1.83
C ARG A 9 12.18 -9.64 -2.51
N ARG A 10 12.40 -9.10 -3.72
CA ARG A 10 13.70 -9.10 -4.42
C ARG A 10 14.49 -7.82 -4.10
N THR A 11 15.06 -7.76 -2.90
CA THR A 11 15.63 -6.53 -2.31
C THR A 11 16.83 -5.96 -3.08
N GLU A 12 17.76 -6.76 -3.58
CA GLU A 12 18.96 -6.23 -4.25
C GLU A 12 18.68 -5.59 -5.63
N ILE A 13 17.77 -6.17 -6.41
CA ILE A 13 17.34 -5.60 -7.71
C ILE A 13 16.64 -4.25 -7.48
N SER A 14 15.84 -4.14 -6.41
CA SER A 14 15.13 -2.90 -6.09
C SER A 14 16.06 -1.74 -5.72
N LYS A 15 17.16 -2.01 -5.00
CA LYS A 15 18.16 -0.98 -4.62
C LYS A 15 18.89 -0.42 -5.84
N ILE A 16 19.35 -1.30 -6.73
CA ILE A 16 20.04 -0.91 -7.96
C ILE A 16 19.10 -0.10 -8.86
N TRP A 17 17.85 -0.55 -9.00
CA TRP A 17 16.84 0.16 -9.77
C TRP A 17 16.57 1.56 -9.21
N LEU A 18 16.42 1.69 -7.89
CA LEU A 18 16.11 2.98 -7.26
C LEU A 18 17.24 3.99 -7.45
N LYS A 19 18.49 3.57 -7.20
CA LYS A 19 19.68 4.41 -7.42
C LYS A 19 19.74 4.93 -8.85
N ASN A 20 19.61 4.03 -9.83
CA ASN A 20 19.70 4.40 -11.24
C ASN A 20 18.55 5.33 -11.65
N SER A 21 17.34 5.08 -11.15
CA SER A 21 16.16 5.92 -11.42
C SER A 21 16.34 7.34 -10.89
N ILE A 22 16.91 7.52 -9.70
CA ILE A 22 17.22 8.83 -9.13
C ILE A 22 18.27 9.55 -9.98
N ILE A 23 19.41 8.89 -10.29
CA ILE A 23 20.48 9.51 -11.08
C ILE A 23 19.94 9.96 -12.45
N ASN A 24 19.19 9.09 -13.13
CA ASN A 24 18.61 9.40 -14.44
C ASN A 24 17.62 10.56 -14.36
N GLY A 25 16.73 10.57 -13.36
CA GLY A 25 15.73 11.63 -13.18
C GLY A 25 16.35 13.00 -12.86
N LEU A 26 17.48 13.03 -12.14
CA LEU A 26 18.21 14.28 -11.84
C LEU A 26 19.00 14.82 -13.04
N ASN A 27 19.38 13.96 -13.99
CA ASN A 27 20.09 14.32 -15.21
C ASN A 27 19.17 14.79 -16.36
N GLN A 28 17.84 14.69 -16.19
CA GLN A 28 16.87 15.17 -17.18
C GLN A 28 16.72 16.70 -17.15
N SER A 29 16.28 17.27 -18.27
CA SER A 29 15.96 18.71 -18.37
C SER A 29 14.85 19.09 -17.39
N THR A 30 13.80 18.26 -17.32
CA THR A 30 12.79 18.30 -16.25
C THR A 30 13.15 17.25 -15.20
N LYS A 31 13.58 17.71 -14.03
CA LYS A 31 14.03 16.81 -12.96
C LYS A 31 12.87 16.01 -12.39
N SER A 32 13.11 14.72 -12.13
CA SER A 32 12.14 13.82 -11.51
C SER A 32 12.81 12.92 -10.48
N ILE A 33 12.02 12.46 -9.50
CA ILE A 33 12.45 11.49 -8.48
C ILE A 33 11.33 10.45 -8.34
N PRO A 34 11.62 9.14 -8.28
CA PRO A 34 10.58 8.12 -8.09
C PRO A 34 9.80 8.32 -6.78
N THR A 35 8.48 8.27 -6.83
CA THR A 35 7.60 8.51 -5.66
C THR A 35 7.88 7.57 -4.49
N ILE A 36 8.47 6.39 -4.71
CA ILE A 36 8.81 5.42 -3.65
C ILE A 36 9.76 6.00 -2.59
N VAL A 37 10.56 7.02 -2.92
CA VAL A 37 11.42 7.68 -1.94
C VAL A 37 10.65 8.45 -0.87
N LEU A 38 9.37 8.78 -1.13
CA LEU A 38 8.51 9.51 -0.20
C LEU A 38 7.94 8.62 0.91
N TYR A 39 8.14 7.30 0.85
CA TYR A 39 7.52 6.35 1.78
C TYR A 39 8.56 5.65 2.66
N ASP A 40 9.53 6.42 3.18
CA ASP A 40 10.29 6.00 4.35
C ASP A 40 9.41 6.07 5.61
N GLU A 41 9.97 5.75 6.78
CA GLU A 41 9.19 5.74 8.03
C GLU A 41 8.47 7.07 8.29
N LEU A 42 9.16 8.19 8.09
CA LEU A 42 8.62 9.52 8.33
C LEU A 42 7.59 9.91 7.27
N GLY A 43 7.88 9.61 6.00
CA GLY A 43 6.99 9.84 4.87
C GLY A 43 5.69 9.05 4.99
N LEU A 44 5.76 7.82 5.51
CA LEU A 44 4.58 7.03 5.84
C LEU A 44 3.74 7.66 6.96
N GLN A 45 4.36 8.21 8.01
CA GLN A 45 3.63 8.94 9.06
C GLN A 45 2.96 10.22 8.52
N TYR A 46 3.59 10.91 7.57
CA TYR A 46 2.96 12.05 6.90
C TYR A 46 1.81 11.62 6.00
N PHE A 47 1.98 10.54 5.24
CA PHE A 47 0.91 9.98 4.43
C PHE A 47 -0.29 9.57 5.29
N GLU A 48 -0.07 8.90 6.42
CA GLU A 48 -1.12 8.57 7.38
C GLU A 48 -1.88 9.83 7.83
N LYS A 49 -1.18 10.91 8.18
CA LYS A 49 -1.84 12.19 8.53
C LYS A 49 -2.66 12.77 7.37
N ILE A 50 -2.19 12.62 6.13
CA ILE A 50 -2.92 13.05 4.93
C ILE A 50 -4.23 12.28 4.80
N THR A 51 -4.26 10.98 5.11
CA THR A 51 -5.48 10.15 5.00
C THR A 51 -6.62 10.57 5.93
N TYR A 52 -6.33 11.36 6.98
CA TYR A 52 -7.34 11.92 7.89
C TYR A 52 -7.80 13.34 7.51
N LEU A 53 -7.24 13.94 6.45
CA LEU A 53 -7.66 15.26 5.98
C LEU A 53 -8.98 15.15 5.23
N LYS A 54 -9.90 16.08 5.47
CA LYS A 54 -11.22 16.11 4.79
C LYS A 54 -11.10 16.30 3.29
N GLU A 55 -10.05 16.98 2.85
CA GLU A 55 -9.72 17.21 1.44
C GLU A 55 -9.26 15.91 0.76
N TYR A 56 -8.73 14.95 1.52
CA TYR A 56 -8.26 13.66 1.02
C TYR A 56 -9.33 12.57 1.21
N TYR A 57 -10.46 12.74 0.53
CA TYR A 57 -11.63 11.86 0.68
C TYR A 57 -11.42 10.38 0.30
N LEU A 58 -10.30 10.05 -0.37
CA LEU A 58 -10.07 8.72 -0.95
C LEU A 58 -10.09 7.61 0.09
N THR A 59 -9.50 7.85 1.27
CA THR A 59 -9.47 6.87 2.36
C THR A 59 -10.87 6.64 2.93
N ASP A 60 -11.64 7.70 3.17
CA ASP A 60 -13.02 7.58 3.65
C ASP A 60 -13.92 6.85 2.65
N ALA A 61 -13.75 7.13 1.34
CA ALA A 61 -14.51 6.47 0.29
C ALA A 61 -14.19 4.96 0.18
N GLU A 62 -12.92 4.59 0.28
CA GLU A 62 -12.51 3.17 0.30
C GLU A 62 -13.11 2.44 1.52
N ILE A 63 -13.00 3.06 2.71
CA ILE A 63 -13.57 2.52 3.95
C ILE A 63 -15.09 2.34 3.82
N ASP A 64 -15.81 3.31 3.27
CA ASP A 64 -17.26 3.23 3.08
C ASP A 64 -17.65 2.09 2.12
N ILE A 65 -16.95 1.96 1.00
CA ILE A 65 -17.20 0.88 0.04
C ILE A 65 -16.96 -0.48 0.70
N LEU A 66 -15.82 -0.67 1.36
CA LEU A 66 -15.48 -1.95 1.98
C LEU A 66 -16.47 -2.28 3.11
N LYS A 67 -16.84 -1.32 3.97
CA LYS A 67 -17.82 -1.55 5.03
C LYS A 67 -19.20 -1.95 4.51
N ASN A 68 -19.65 -1.37 3.40
CA ASN A 68 -21.01 -1.56 2.91
C ASN A 68 -21.13 -2.63 1.81
N LYS A 69 -20.01 -3.10 1.25
CA LYS A 69 -19.98 -4.00 0.08
C LYS A 69 -19.08 -5.22 0.24
N ALA A 70 -18.35 -5.37 1.35
CA ALA A 70 -17.45 -6.53 1.57
C ALA A 70 -18.15 -7.88 1.36
N ASP A 71 -19.33 -8.09 1.94
CA ASP A 71 -20.06 -9.36 1.78
C ASP A 71 -20.34 -9.66 0.30
N ARG A 72 -20.84 -8.67 -0.44
CA ARG A 72 -21.09 -8.81 -1.87
C ARG A 72 -19.81 -9.03 -2.68
N ILE A 73 -18.69 -8.44 -2.28
CA ILE A 73 -17.38 -8.71 -2.91
C ILE A 73 -16.98 -10.16 -2.66
N SER A 74 -17.21 -10.66 -1.43
CA SER A 74 -16.89 -12.04 -1.05
C SER A 74 -17.70 -13.08 -1.82
N ASP A 75 -18.93 -12.77 -2.22
CA ASP A 75 -19.76 -13.65 -3.07
C ASP A 75 -19.10 -13.97 -4.43
N TYR A 76 -18.20 -13.12 -4.91
CA TYR A 76 -17.46 -13.35 -6.16
C TYR A 76 -16.14 -14.11 -5.97
N ILE A 77 -15.77 -14.45 -4.73
CA ILE A 77 -14.52 -15.14 -4.40
C ILE A 77 -14.83 -16.64 -4.20
N PRO A 78 -14.38 -17.53 -5.09
CA PRO A 78 -14.61 -18.96 -4.94
C PRO A 78 -13.99 -19.50 -3.66
N GLU A 79 -14.62 -20.52 -3.07
CA GLU A 79 -14.06 -21.25 -1.94
C GLU A 79 -12.66 -21.80 -2.27
N GLY A 80 -11.73 -21.70 -1.32
CA GLY A 80 -10.33 -22.10 -1.51
C GLY A 80 -9.44 -21.07 -2.22
N SER A 81 -9.95 -19.88 -2.52
CA SER A 81 -9.16 -18.78 -3.06
C SER A 81 -8.25 -18.13 -2.00
N PHE A 82 -7.21 -17.45 -2.46
CA PHE A 82 -6.34 -16.61 -1.63
C PHE A 82 -6.62 -15.13 -1.90
N VAL A 83 -6.73 -14.34 -0.83
CA VAL A 83 -6.75 -12.87 -0.91
C VAL A 83 -5.33 -12.37 -0.71
N ILE A 84 -4.85 -11.55 -1.65
CA ILE A 84 -3.52 -10.96 -1.61
C ILE A 84 -3.66 -9.44 -1.55
N GLU A 85 -3.16 -8.85 -0.47
CA GLU A 85 -3.08 -7.39 -0.30
C GLU A 85 -1.73 -6.88 -0.84
N LEU A 86 -1.78 -6.00 -1.84
CA LEU A 86 -0.58 -5.45 -2.49
C LEU A 86 -0.24 -4.07 -1.92
N GLY A 87 0.74 -4.04 -1.02
CA GLY A 87 1.20 -2.80 -0.40
C GLY A 87 0.38 -2.47 0.84
N SER A 88 0.81 -3.00 1.99
CA SER A 88 0.06 -2.95 3.24
C SER A 88 0.01 -1.56 3.90
N GLY A 89 0.55 -0.52 3.25
CA GLY A 89 0.80 0.78 3.88
C GLY A 89 1.57 0.65 5.20
N TYR A 90 1.66 1.73 5.97
CA TYR A 90 1.94 1.60 7.40
C TYR A 90 0.76 0.83 7.99
N VAL A 91 1.02 -0.40 8.44
CA VAL A 91 -0.01 -1.28 9.01
C VAL A 91 -0.37 -0.79 10.41
N PHE A 92 -1.07 0.35 10.49
CA PHE A 92 -2.20 0.39 11.40
C PHE A 92 -3.33 -0.37 10.69
N LYS A 93 -3.21 -1.70 10.76
CA LYS A 93 -4.36 -2.57 10.80
C LYS A 93 -5.34 -1.87 11.74
N TYR A 94 -6.45 -1.36 11.20
CA TYR A 94 -7.59 -0.92 12.00
C TYR A 94 -7.95 -2.11 12.88
N PHE A 95 -7.39 -2.11 14.10
CA PHE A 95 -7.56 -3.17 15.06
C PHE A 95 -9.05 -3.20 15.36
N SER A 96 -9.68 -4.29 14.94
CA SER A 96 -11.02 -4.79 15.29
C SER A 96 -11.97 -5.13 14.13
N TYR A 97 -11.54 -5.33 12.88
CA TYR A 97 -12.40 -6.04 11.91
C TYR A 97 -11.59 -6.95 10.98
N THR A 98 -10.86 -7.91 11.58
CA THR A 98 -10.49 -9.14 10.86
C THR A 98 -11.67 -10.10 10.95
N LEU A 99 -12.45 -10.17 9.87
CA LEU A 99 -13.26 -11.32 9.48
C LEU A 99 -13.17 -11.40 7.95
N VAL A 100 -12.20 -12.17 7.45
CA VAL A 100 -12.43 -13.39 6.65
C VAL A 100 -11.27 -14.35 6.94
#